data_AF-A0A2E4HE50-F1
#
_entry.id   AF-A0A2E4HE50-F1
#
_cell.length_a   1.000
_cell.length_b   1.000
_cell.length_c   1.000
_cell.angle_alpha   90.00
_cell.angle_beta   90.00
_cell.angle_gamma   90.00
#
_symmetry.space_group_name_H-M   'P 1'
#
loop_
_entity.id
_entity.type
_entity.pdbx_description
1 polymer ?
#
loop_
_entity_poly.entity_id
_entity_poly.type
_entity_poly.pdbx_seq_one_letter_code
_entity_poly.pdbx_strand_id
1 'polypeptide(L)'
;MKNEKHQIISDMIALAGADKKIHEREYEFILVVASRLGVERVEVEHLFKHPLKAVVAKTELERITQFHRLLLLMNVDDHTHVVEVDALRNYGLQLGIRPEAIEQILSEMNDYEHKMIPSSRLVEIFQRFYN
;
A
#
# COMPACT_ATOMS: atom_id res chain seq x y z
N MET A 1 -10.34 -10.26 -12.90
CA MET A 1 -9.99 -11.14 -11.77
C MET A 1 -8.52 -11.56 -11.77
N LYS A 2 -8.06 -12.65 -12.44
CA LYS A 2 -6.66 -13.14 -12.25
C LYS A 2 -5.56 -12.06 -12.39
N ASN A 3 -5.69 -11.13 -13.33
CA ASN A 3 -4.70 -10.05 -13.54
C ASN A 3 -4.67 -9.00 -12.43
N GLU A 4 -5.75 -8.76 -11.70
CA GLU A 4 -5.87 -7.60 -10.81
C GLU A 4 -5.02 -7.76 -9.54
N LYS A 5 -5.09 -8.94 -8.88
CA LYS A 5 -4.19 -9.28 -7.77
C LYS A 5 -2.71 -9.21 -8.18
N HIS A 6 -2.38 -9.65 -9.40
CA HIS A 6 -1.02 -9.60 -9.93
C HIS A 6 -0.58 -8.18 -10.29
N GLN A 7 -1.49 -7.33 -10.76
CA GLN A 7 -1.21 -5.93 -11.07
C GLN A 7 -0.88 -5.16 -9.80
N ILE A 8 -1.65 -5.34 -8.72
CA ILE A 8 -1.38 -4.71 -7.40
C ILE A 8 0.04 -5.08 -6.93
N ILE A 9 0.40 -6.37 -6.93
CA ILE A 9 1.74 -6.82 -6.53
C ILE A 9 2.82 -6.30 -7.49
N SER A 10 2.57 -6.27 -8.79
CA SER A 10 3.52 -5.74 -9.77
C SER A 10 3.74 -4.23 -9.64
N ASP A 11 2.69 -3.47 -9.30
CA ASP A 11 2.78 -2.04 -9.04
C ASP A 11 3.53 -1.77 -7.72
N MET A 12 3.32 -2.59 -6.68
CA MET A 12 4.11 -2.52 -5.43
C MET A 12 5.60 -2.81 -5.67
N ILE A 13 5.93 -3.85 -6.45
CA ILE A 13 7.31 -4.16 -6.86
C ILE A 13 7.92 -3.00 -7.65
N ALA A 14 7.15 -2.37 -8.54
CA ALA A 14 7.63 -1.22 -9.33
C ALA A 14 7.86 0.04 -8.47
N LEU A 15 7.06 0.26 -7.43
CA LEU A 15 7.19 1.39 -6.50
C LEU A 15 8.44 1.25 -5.61
N ALA A 16 8.59 0.14 -4.89
CA ALA A 16 9.79 -0.11 -4.07
C ALA A 16 11.05 -0.26 -4.94
N GLY A 17 10.90 -0.70 -6.19
CA GLY A 17 12.00 -0.79 -7.16
C GLY A 17 12.55 0.56 -7.66
N ALA A 18 11.87 1.68 -7.40
CA ALA A 18 12.26 3.01 -7.89
C ALA A 18 13.68 3.41 -7.48
N ASP A 19 14.05 3.11 -6.23
CA ASP A 19 15.35 3.47 -5.64
C ASP A 19 16.48 2.48 -6.01
N LYS A 20 16.20 1.56 -6.95
CA LYS A 20 17.09 0.49 -7.45
C LYS A 20 17.52 -0.56 -6.41
N LYS A 21 16.99 -0.48 -5.18
CA LYS A 21 17.09 -1.51 -4.15
C LYS A 21 15.79 -1.57 -3.38
N ILE A 22 15.18 -2.75 -3.34
CA ILE A 22 14.03 -3.05 -2.49
C ILE A 22 14.56 -3.51 -1.14
N HIS A 23 14.10 -2.88 -0.06
CA HIS A 23 14.49 -3.24 1.30
C HIS A 23 13.74 -4.50 1.76
N GLU A 24 14.35 -5.25 2.68
CA GLU A 24 13.76 -6.46 3.30
C GLU A 24 12.34 -6.21 3.84
N ARG A 25 12.12 -5.05 4.49
CA ARG A 25 10.80 -4.64 5.00
C ARG A 25 9.75 -4.40 3.91
N GLU A 26 10.16 -3.96 2.72
CA GLU A 26 9.27 -3.78 1.58
C GLU A 26 8.97 -5.11 0.89
N TYR A 27 9.97 -6.00 0.78
CA TYR A 27 9.81 -7.36 0.24
C TYR A 27 8.86 -8.20 1.10
N GLU A 28 9.04 -8.21 2.42
CA GLU A 28 8.15 -8.92 3.34
C GLU A 28 6.73 -8.31 3.33
N PHE A 29 6.58 -6.98 3.24
CA PHE A 29 5.26 -6.36 3.05
C PHE A 29 4.60 -6.76 1.71
N ILE A 30 5.36 -6.85 0.61
CA ILE A 30 4.86 -7.40 -0.66
C ILE A 30 4.39 -8.86 -0.48
N LEU A 31 5.12 -9.70 0.27
CA LEU A 31 4.72 -11.08 0.54
C LEU A 31 3.46 -11.18 1.42
N VAL A 32 3.33 -10.32 2.43
CA VAL A 32 2.15 -10.24 3.30
C VAL A 32 0.91 -9.85 2.48
N VAL A 33 1.01 -8.80 1.67
CA VAL A 33 -0.09 -8.36 0.79
C VAL A 33 -0.40 -9.40 -0.29
N ALA A 34 0.61 -10.06 -0.85
CA ALA A 34 0.43 -11.16 -1.80
C ALA A 34 -0.35 -12.32 -1.19
N SER A 35 0.05 -12.78 0.01
CA SER A 35 -0.63 -13.84 0.76
C SER A 35 -2.10 -13.50 1.01
N ARG A 36 -2.38 -12.28 1.49
CA ARG A 36 -3.76 -11.79 1.74
C ARG A 36 -4.60 -11.63 0.45
N LEU A 37 -3.96 -11.42 -0.71
CA LEU A 37 -4.59 -11.45 -2.04
C LEU A 37 -4.68 -12.86 -2.67
N GLY A 38 -4.24 -13.91 -1.96
CA GLY A 38 -4.17 -15.28 -2.48
C GLY A 38 -3.20 -15.41 -3.67
N VAL A 39 -2.12 -14.62 -3.68
CA VAL A 39 -0.98 -14.71 -4.62
C VAL A 39 0.13 -15.52 -3.95
N GLU A 40 0.55 -16.63 -4.56
CA GLU A 40 1.60 -17.47 -3.99
C GLU A 40 2.98 -16.81 -4.10
N ARG A 41 3.92 -17.14 -3.20
CA ARG A 41 5.30 -16.63 -3.27
C ARG A 41 5.97 -16.92 -4.62
N VAL A 42 5.62 -18.02 -5.30
CA VAL A 42 6.11 -18.31 -6.65
C VAL A 42 5.51 -17.38 -7.73
N GLU A 43 4.25 -16.95 -7.59
CA GLU A 43 3.65 -15.91 -8.44
C GLU A 43 4.33 -14.54 -8.19
N VAL A 44 4.68 -14.21 -6.94
CA VAL A 44 5.45 -13.00 -6.58
C VAL A 44 6.87 -13.02 -7.17
N GLU A 45 7.60 -14.12 -6.96
CA GLU A 45 8.96 -14.32 -7.50
C GLU A 45 9.00 -14.31 -9.05
N HIS A 46 7.89 -14.66 -9.71
CA HIS A 46 7.71 -14.47 -11.13
C HIS A 46 7.51 -12.98 -11.48
N LEU A 47 6.67 -12.24 -10.76
CA LEU A 47 6.48 -10.80 -10.97
C LEU A 47 7.74 -9.96 -10.74
N PHE A 48 8.64 -10.36 -9.83
CA PHE A 48 9.95 -9.72 -9.68
C PHE A 48 10.84 -9.85 -10.92
N LYS A 49 10.71 -10.95 -11.68
CA LYS A 49 11.51 -11.25 -12.89
C LYS A 49 10.81 -10.76 -14.16
N HIS A 50 9.48 -10.76 -14.15
CA HIS A 50 8.60 -10.46 -15.26
C HIS A 50 7.46 -9.54 -14.78
N PRO A 51 7.77 -8.28 -14.41
CA PRO A 51 6.76 -7.34 -13.94
C PRO A 51 5.74 -7.06 -15.06
N LEU A 52 4.48 -6.93 -14.67
CA LEU A 52 3.44 -6.41 -15.53
C LEU A 52 3.71 -4.92 -15.82
N LYS A 53 3.10 -4.40 -16.89
CA LYS A 53 3.19 -2.98 -17.21
C LYS A 53 2.57 -2.17 -16.07
N ALA A 54 3.38 -1.41 -15.35
CA ALA A 54 2.96 -0.66 -14.18
C ALA A 54 1.80 0.31 -14.50
N VAL A 55 0.75 0.28 -13.68
CA VAL A 55 -0.38 1.21 -13.76
C VAL A 55 -0.06 2.42 -12.88
N VAL A 56 0.67 3.37 -13.45
CA VAL A 56 0.99 4.64 -12.78
C VAL A 56 -0.31 5.39 -12.47
N ALA A 57 -0.67 5.46 -11.19
CA ALA A 57 -1.74 6.31 -10.68
C ALA A 57 -1.39 7.79 -10.92
N LYS A 58 -2.17 8.47 -11.77
CA LYS A 58 -1.82 9.80 -12.31
C LYS A 58 -2.44 10.91 -11.47
N THR A 59 -3.73 10.76 -11.22
CA THR A 59 -4.50 11.66 -10.38
C THR A 59 -4.19 11.40 -8.90
N GLU A 60 -4.46 12.41 -8.09
CA GLU A 60 -4.38 12.30 -6.65
C GLU A 60 -5.34 11.24 -6.09
N LEU A 61 -6.59 11.21 -6.58
CA LEU A 61 -7.61 10.27 -6.16
C LEU A 61 -7.24 8.81 -6.45
N GLU A 62 -6.52 8.52 -7.54
CA GLU A 62 -6.00 7.18 -7.82
C GLU A 62 -4.92 6.77 -6.80
N ARG A 63 -3.98 7.67 -6.45
CA ARG A 63 -2.90 7.42 -5.48
C ARG A 63 -3.48 7.21 -4.07
N ILE A 64 -4.47 8.02 -3.70
CA ILE A 64 -5.33 7.85 -2.51
C ILE A 64 -6.00 6.48 -2.48
N THR A 65 -6.65 6.09 -3.58
CA THR A 65 -7.39 4.82 -3.68
C THR A 65 -6.45 3.61 -3.67
N GLN A 66 -5.22 3.77 -4.15
CA GLN A 66 -4.16 2.76 -4.03
C GLN A 66 -3.68 2.63 -2.58
N PHE A 67 -3.39 3.74 -1.90
CA PHE A 67 -2.98 3.75 -0.49
C PHE A 67 -4.06 3.18 0.45
N HIS A 68 -5.33 3.53 0.25
CA HIS A 68 -6.45 2.94 1.00
C HIS A 68 -6.54 1.42 0.81
N ARG A 69 -6.32 0.89 -0.40
CA ARG A 69 -6.29 -0.56 -0.63
C ARG A 69 -5.14 -1.24 0.13
N LEU A 70 -3.97 -0.60 0.23
CA LEU A 70 -2.87 -1.10 1.06
C LEU A 70 -3.22 -1.07 2.56
N LEU A 71 -3.90 -0.01 3.03
CA LEU A 71 -4.38 0.11 4.42
C LEU A 71 -5.42 -0.97 4.79
N LEU A 72 -6.32 -1.35 3.87
CA LEU A 72 -7.25 -2.46 4.09
C LEU A 72 -6.53 -3.82 4.06
N LEU A 73 -5.63 -4.02 3.11
CA LEU A 73 -4.82 -5.25 3.00
C LEU A 73 -3.79 -5.42 4.14
N MET A 74 -3.61 -4.38 4.95
CA MET A 74 -2.75 -4.40 6.13
C MET A 74 -3.38 -5.08 7.36
N ASN A 75 -4.70 -5.25 7.38
CA ASN A 75 -5.44 -4.97 8.60
C ASN A 75 -6.58 -5.97 8.88
N VAL A 76 -6.20 -7.23 9.10
CA VAL A 76 -7.13 -8.35 9.38
C VAL A 76 -6.78 -9.10 10.68
N ASP A 77 -5.60 -8.85 11.24
CA ASP A 77 -5.18 -9.30 12.58
C ASP A 77 -4.88 -8.07 13.45
N ASP A 78 -5.25 -8.09 14.74
CA ASP A 78 -4.98 -7.01 15.72
C ASP A 78 -3.48 -6.83 16.05
N HIS A 79 -2.58 -7.44 15.29
CA HIS A 79 -1.13 -7.44 15.47
C HIS A 79 -0.42 -6.81 14.27
N THR A 80 -0.86 -5.61 13.89
CA THR A 80 -0.11 -4.73 12.97
C THR A 80 1.28 -4.45 13.55
N HIS A 81 2.33 -4.99 12.95
CA HIS A 81 3.70 -4.83 13.43
C HIS A 81 4.26 -3.46 13.01
N VAL A 82 5.13 -2.88 13.85
CA VAL A 82 5.80 -1.58 13.58
C VAL A 82 6.53 -1.59 12.22
N VAL A 83 7.09 -2.74 11.84
CA VAL A 83 7.72 -2.99 10.53
C VAL A 83 6.79 -2.71 9.36
N GLU A 84 5.53 -3.15 9.47
CA GLU A 84 4.53 -2.99 8.41
C GLU A 84 4.00 -1.54 8.34
N VAL A 85 3.91 -0.84 9.47
CA VAL A 85 3.52 0.59 9.53
C VAL A 85 4.59 1.47 8.87
N ASP A 86 5.87 1.20 9.13
CA ASP A 86 6.99 1.85 8.43
C ASP A 86 6.98 1.58 6.92
N ALA A 87 6.67 0.33 6.51
CA ALA A 87 6.53 -0.01 5.10
C ALA A 87 5.37 0.76 4.46
N LEU A 88 4.18 0.77 5.08
CA LEU A 88 3.02 1.51 4.58
C LEU A 88 3.32 3.01 4.44
N ARG A 89 3.98 3.63 5.42
CA ARG A 89 4.45 5.03 5.34
C ARG A 89 5.31 5.26 4.10
N ASN A 90 6.33 4.42 3.88
CA ASN A 90 7.22 4.54 2.72
C ASN A 90 6.47 4.36 1.39
N TYR A 91 5.53 3.41 1.31
CA TYR A 91 4.67 3.25 0.13
C TYR A 91 3.79 4.48 -0.13
N GLY A 92 3.26 5.14 0.91
CA GLY A 92 2.54 6.41 0.78
C GLY A 92 3.42 7.52 0.17
N LEU A 93 4.68 7.61 0.60
CA LEU A 93 5.65 8.58 0.08
C LEU A 93 6.04 8.27 -1.38
N GLN A 94 6.27 6.99 -1.72
CA GLN A 94 6.51 6.54 -3.10
C GLN A 94 5.30 6.78 -4.01
N LEU A 95 4.08 6.71 -3.47
CA LEU A 95 2.83 7.11 -4.15
C LEU A 95 2.65 8.65 -4.25
N GLY A 96 3.64 9.46 -3.86
CA GLY A 96 3.56 10.91 -3.96
C GLY A 96 2.39 11.49 -3.15
N ILE A 97 2.18 10.96 -1.94
CA ILE A 97 1.23 11.46 -0.95
C ILE A 97 1.99 12.30 0.09
N ARG A 98 1.40 13.44 0.48
CA ARG A 98 1.91 14.35 1.51
C ARG A 98 2.21 13.60 2.82
N PRO A 99 3.40 13.76 3.42
CA PRO A 99 3.72 13.18 4.72
C PRO A 99 2.67 13.49 5.79
N GLU A 100 2.12 14.70 5.79
CA GLU A 100 1.12 15.17 6.76
C GLU A 100 -0.19 14.39 6.65
N ALA A 101 -0.60 14.02 5.42
CA ALA A 101 -1.77 13.19 5.17
C ALA A 101 -1.52 11.73 5.57
N ILE A 102 -0.30 11.22 5.34
CA ILE A 102 0.11 9.88 5.76
C ILE A 102 0.11 9.77 7.29
N GLU A 103 0.75 10.69 8.01
CA GLU A 103 0.78 10.66 9.48
C GLU A 103 -0.60 10.90 10.10
N GLN A 104 -1.46 11.75 9.52
CA GLN A 104 -2.85 11.87 10.00
C GLN A 104 -3.61 10.53 9.84
N ILE A 105 -3.40 9.82 8.72
CA ILE A 105 -4.02 8.49 8.52
C ILE A 105 -3.44 7.45 9.49
N LEU A 106 -2.12 7.38 9.64
CA LEU A 106 -1.46 6.39 10.51
C LEU A 106 -1.69 6.65 12.00
N SER A 107 -2.00 7.89 12.41
CA SER A 107 -2.42 8.23 13.77
C SER A 107 -3.90 7.91 14.01
N GLU A 108 -4.81 8.46 13.20
CA GLU A 108 -6.27 8.18 13.30
C GLU A 108 -6.59 6.68 13.16
N MET A 109 -5.76 5.90 12.45
CA MET A 109 -5.87 4.45 12.37
C MET A 109 -6.03 3.78 13.75
N ASN A 110 -5.40 4.31 14.81
CA ASN A 110 -5.45 3.72 16.15
C ASN A 110 -6.75 4.02 16.92
N ASP A 111 -7.58 4.94 16.41
CA ASP A 111 -8.86 5.33 17.02
C ASP A 111 -10.04 4.45 16.53
N TYR A 112 -9.81 3.55 15.56
CA TYR A 112 -10.82 2.66 15.01
C TYR A 112 -10.68 1.22 15.51
N GLU A 113 -11.82 0.56 15.78
CA GLU A 113 -11.88 -0.88 16.05
C GLU A 113 -11.37 -1.67 14.83
N HIS A 114 -10.49 -2.64 15.09
CA HIS A 114 -9.65 -3.29 14.08
C HIS A 114 -8.99 -2.31 13.10
N LYS A 115 -8.68 -1.08 13.53
CA LYS A 115 -7.97 -0.03 12.76
C LYS A 115 -8.61 0.38 11.41
N MET A 116 -9.86 0.01 11.17
CA MET A 116 -10.53 0.23 9.88
C MET A 116 -11.07 1.66 9.73
N ILE A 117 -10.26 2.56 9.17
CA ILE A 117 -10.70 3.93 8.84
C ILE A 117 -11.73 3.90 7.70
N PRO A 118 -12.91 4.54 7.86
CA PRO A 118 -13.92 4.62 6.80
C PRO A 118 -13.43 5.37 5.54
N SER A 119 -13.84 4.89 4.35
CA SER A 119 -13.53 5.53 3.05
C SER A 119 -13.87 7.02 2.99
N SER A 120 -14.96 7.44 3.64
CA SER A 120 -15.38 8.84 3.73
C SER A 120 -14.37 9.67 4.51
N ARG A 121 -13.87 9.14 5.64
CA ARG A 121 -12.89 9.84 6.48
C ARG A 121 -11.56 10.00 5.76
N LEU A 122 -11.11 8.99 5.02
CA LEU A 122 -9.91 9.12 4.19
C LEU A 122 -10.07 10.26 3.16
N VAL A 123 -11.23 10.35 2.50
CA VAL A 123 -11.53 11.46 1.57
C VAL A 123 -11.53 12.82 2.28
N GLU A 124 -12.06 12.95 3.49
CA GLU A 124 -11.97 14.19 4.30
C GLU A 124 -10.52 14.59 4.60
N ILE A 125 -9.68 13.63 5.01
CA ILE A 125 -8.25 13.87 5.30
C ILE A 125 -7.55 14.37 4.03
N PHE A 126 -7.78 13.71 2.90
CA PHE A 126 -7.14 14.10 1.64
C PHE A 126 -7.64 15.44 1.10
N GLN A 127 -8.94 15.73 1.20
CA GLN A 127 -9.50 17.04 0.85
C GLN A 127 -8.88 18.18 1.67
N ARG A 128 -8.52 17.95 2.94
CA ARG A 128 -7.89 18.98 3.80
C ARG A 128 -6.51 19.40 3.32
N PHE A 129 -5.70 18.50 2.79
CA PHE A 129 -4.29 18.79 2.48
C PHE A 129 -4.04 19.26 1.04
N TYR A 130 -5.07 19.30 0.19
CA TYR A 130 -4.97 19.55 -1.26
C TYR A 130 -6.00 20.53 -1.84
N ASN A 131 -6.74 21.22 -0.98
CA ASN A 131 -7.47 22.45 -1.32
C ASN A 131 -6.86 23.64 -0.54
#